data_AF-A0A8J4BNA8-F1
#
_entry.id   AF-A0A8J4BNA8-F1
#
_cell.length_a   1.000
_cell.length_b   1.000
_cell.length_c   1.000
_cell.angle_alpha   90.00
_cell.angle_beta   90.00
_cell.angle_gamma   90.00
#
_symmetry.space_group_name_H-M   'P 1'
#
loop_
_entity.id
_entity.type
_entity.pdbx_description
1 polymer ?
#
loop_
_entity_poly.entity_id
_entity_poly.type
_entity_poly.pdbx_seq_one_letter_code
_entity_poly.pdbx_strand_id
1 'polypeptide(L)'
;MDRAAQKAADAEANADKLKEDIEEPEPTSKALKMLNSLKKMATRGLEKDIHAHVETDQAVHDMHAAAEIFNPETEQVYKYLQVFSACAVSFAHGANDVANAVGPFSGIWYVYRKWAISSEADCPIWVLAMGGAGIVVGLATYGYNIMATLGVGLAKMTPSRGYCAELATSFTVSLASVYGLPISTTQCITGAEIGVGLVESLRSGVNYKLFGKQILAWIFTLIVAGFLSAAIFAAGAYAPSITMAKEIRIYESRLRTLTQSMYRDLNRSNIWLQGNFSDKPFDVFLDRKINSSMTALSKMFNNKVIGYIDPDALVNAINASYSMYRNYSLLVTGFNPRSRNYTAAGEPLAGNKIVVSPYNTTLLLS
;
A
#
# COMPACT_ATOMS: atom_id res chain seq x y z
N MET A 1 -18.09 -38.21 -76.54
CA MET A 1 -18.88 -37.70 -75.38
C MET A 1 -18.16 -36.52 -74.70
N ASP A 2 -17.16 -35.94 -75.35
CA ASP A 2 -16.06 -35.24 -74.70
C ASP A 2 -16.38 -33.79 -74.32
N ARG A 3 -17.18 -33.08 -75.13
CA ARG A 3 -17.53 -31.67 -74.85
C ARG A 3 -18.31 -31.45 -73.55
N ALA A 4 -19.01 -32.47 -73.03
CA ALA A 4 -19.71 -32.39 -71.75
C ALA A 4 -18.76 -32.63 -70.58
N ALA A 5 -17.90 -33.65 -70.67
CA ALA A 5 -16.88 -33.95 -69.67
C ALA A 5 -15.85 -32.80 -69.54
N GLN A 6 -15.43 -32.22 -70.66
CA GLN A 6 -14.48 -31.12 -70.69
C GLN A 6 -15.06 -29.85 -70.07
N LYS A 7 -16.33 -29.52 -70.34
CA LYS A 7 -17.03 -28.43 -69.63
C LYS A 7 -17.21 -28.67 -68.14
N ALA A 8 -17.36 -29.92 -67.70
CA ALA A 8 -17.43 -30.24 -66.27
C ALA A 8 -16.06 -30.05 -65.60
N ALA A 9 -14.98 -30.55 -66.21
CA ALA A 9 -13.61 -30.36 -65.74
C ALA A 9 -13.19 -28.88 -65.71
N ASP A 10 -13.54 -28.09 -66.74
CA ASP A 10 -13.29 -26.64 -66.79
C ASP A 10 -14.11 -25.88 -65.72
N ALA A 11 -15.28 -26.39 -65.35
CA ALA A 11 -16.12 -25.82 -64.29
C ALA A 11 -15.59 -26.17 -62.88
N GLU A 12 -15.12 -27.40 -62.65
CA GLU A 12 -14.47 -27.78 -61.40
C GLU A 12 -13.13 -27.04 -61.22
N ALA A 13 -12.31 -26.95 -62.27
CA ALA A 13 -11.04 -26.22 -62.22
C ALA A 13 -11.21 -24.70 -61.95
N ASN A 14 -12.30 -24.08 -62.45
CA ASN A 14 -12.66 -22.72 -62.07
C ASN A 14 -13.26 -22.63 -60.66
N ALA A 15 -14.02 -23.63 -60.22
CA ALA A 15 -14.62 -23.67 -58.88
C ALA A 15 -13.57 -23.84 -57.78
N ASP A 16 -12.47 -24.55 -58.02
CA ASP A 16 -11.36 -24.67 -57.06
C ASP A 16 -10.45 -23.44 -57.07
N LYS A 17 -10.20 -22.80 -58.22
CA LYS A 17 -9.55 -21.47 -58.25
C LYS A 17 -10.36 -20.41 -57.48
N LEU A 18 -11.69 -20.43 -57.62
CA LEU A 18 -12.59 -19.58 -56.84
C LEU A 18 -12.64 -19.91 -55.34
N LYS A 19 -12.01 -21.00 -54.88
CA LYS A 19 -11.81 -21.29 -53.44
C LYS A 19 -10.42 -20.89 -52.95
N GLU A 20 -9.38 -20.98 -53.80
CA GLU A 20 -8.03 -20.53 -53.44
C GLU A 20 -7.91 -19.00 -53.38
N ASP A 21 -8.65 -18.25 -54.20
CA ASP A 21 -8.64 -16.79 -54.23
C ASP A 21 -9.60 -16.12 -53.19
N ILE A 22 -10.14 -16.86 -52.21
CA ILE A 22 -10.90 -16.27 -51.10
C ILE A 22 -9.94 -15.80 -50.00
N GLU A 23 -9.26 -14.67 -50.25
CA GLU A 23 -8.61 -13.91 -49.19
C GLU A 23 -9.67 -13.52 -48.13
N GLU A 24 -9.44 -13.90 -46.87
CA GLU A 24 -10.28 -13.46 -45.75
C GLU A 24 -10.27 -11.92 -45.66
N PRO A 25 -11.42 -11.26 -45.46
CA PRO A 25 -11.49 -9.81 -45.45
C PRO A 25 -10.87 -9.21 -44.18
N GLU A 26 -9.57 -8.89 -44.24
CA GLU A 26 -8.97 -7.88 -43.37
C GLU A 26 -9.36 -6.47 -43.88
N PRO A 27 -9.95 -5.63 -43.01
CA PRO A 27 -9.22 -5.17 -41.85
C PRO A 27 -10.06 -5.18 -40.56
N THR A 28 -9.94 -6.24 -39.77
CA THR A 28 -10.35 -6.15 -38.36
C THR A 28 -9.38 -5.21 -37.64
N SER A 29 -9.89 -4.02 -37.29
CA SER A 29 -9.18 -2.96 -36.56
C SER A 29 -8.22 -3.52 -35.50
N LYS A 30 -7.05 -2.90 -35.32
CA LYS A 30 -6.08 -3.29 -34.27
C LYS A 30 -6.74 -3.44 -32.89
N ALA A 31 -7.78 -2.64 -32.60
CA ALA A 31 -8.57 -2.76 -31.38
C ALA A 31 -9.39 -4.06 -31.30
N LEU A 32 -9.90 -4.57 -32.42
CA LEU A 32 -10.67 -5.82 -32.52
C LEU A 32 -9.76 -7.05 -32.46
N LYS A 33 -8.58 -7.00 -33.11
CA LYS A 33 -7.51 -8.00 -32.91
C LYS A 33 -7.01 -8.01 -31.45
N MET A 34 -6.80 -6.84 -30.85
CA MET A 34 -6.45 -6.70 -29.44
C MET A 34 -7.57 -7.23 -28.52
N LEU A 35 -8.84 -6.94 -28.80
CA LEU A 35 -9.99 -7.50 -28.07
C LEU A 35 -10.07 -9.02 -28.19
N ASN A 36 -9.87 -9.60 -29.36
CA ASN A 36 -9.84 -11.05 -29.54
C ASN A 36 -8.64 -11.70 -28.82
N SER A 37 -7.47 -11.05 -28.83
CA SER A 37 -6.30 -11.53 -28.10
C SER A 37 -6.47 -11.40 -26.58
N LEU A 38 -7.08 -10.31 -26.10
CA LEU A 38 -7.44 -10.13 -24.68
C LEU A 38 -8.50 -11.12 -24.23
N LYS A 39 -9.54 -11.34 -25.06
CA LYS A 39 -10.57 -12.36 -24.83
C LYS A 39 -9.93 -13.75 -24.73
N LYS A 40 -9.09 -14.14 -25.69
CA LYS A 40 -8.37 -15.42 -25.68
C LYS A 40 -7.42 -15.57 -24.49
N MET A 41 -6.77 -14.48 -24.05
CA MET A 41 -5.95 -14.49 -22.84
C MET A 41 -6.81 -14.64 -21.57
N ALA A 42 -7.97 -14.00 -21.51
CA ALA A 42 -8.91 -14.07 -20.39
C ALA A 42 -9.66 -15.42 -20.33
N THR A 43 -9.93 -16.07 -21.46
CA THR A 43 -10.56 -17.41 -21.51
C THR A 43 -9.56 -18.56 -21.43
N ARG A 44 -8.25 -18.31 -21.57
CA ARG A 44 -7.21 -19.34 -21.53
C ARG A 44 -7.25 -20.21 -20.26
N GLY A 45 -7.68 -19.65 -19.13
CA GLY A 45 -7.85 -20.41 -17.89
C GLY A 45 -9.09 -21.31 -17.88
N LEU A 46 -10.12 -20.99 -18.67
CA LEU A 46 -11.34 -21.80 -18.83
C LEU A 46 -11.14 -22.95 -19.83
N GLU A 47 -10.26 -22.77 -20.82
CA GLU A 47 -9.96 -23.75 -21.87
C GLU A 47 -8.92 -24.81 -21.44
N LYS A 48 -8.31 -24.68 -20.26
CA LYS A 48 -7.24 -25.58 -19.81
C LYS A 48 -7.82 -26.81 -19.12
N ASP A 49 -7.56 -27.99 -19.70
CA ASP A 49 -7.87 -29.26 -19.05
C ASP A 49 -7.08 -29.41 -17.73
N ILE A 50 -7.81 -29.65 -16.65
CA ILE A 50 -7.31 -29.89 -15.29
C ILE A 50 -7.13 -31.39 -14.99
N HIS A 51 -7.81 -32.28 -15.73
CA HIS A 51 -7.75 -33.73 -15.54
C HIS A 51 -6.53 -34.37 -16.18
N ALA A 52 -5.92 -33.73 -17.19
CA ALA A 52 -4.62 -34.13 -17.74
C ALA A 52 -3.52 -34.32 -16.67
N HIS A 53 -3.66 -33.74 -15.47
CA HIS A 53 -2.71 -33.95 -14.39
C HIS A 53 -2.79 -35.36 -13.75
N VAL A 54 -3.97 -36.01 -13.80
CA VAL A 54 -4.17 -37.40 -13.31
C VAL A 54 -3.29 -38.38 -14.09
N GLU A 55 -3.16 -38.19 -15.40
CA GLU A 55 -2.33 -39.03 -16.27
C GLU A 55 -0.82 -38.85 -16.02
N THR A 56 -0.42 -37.74 -15.37
CA THR A 56 0.99 -37.40 -15.15
C THR A 56 1.54 -37.76 -13.76
N ASP A 57 0.69 -37.92 -12.74
CA ASP A 57 1.11 -38.29 -11.38
C ASP A 57 0.50 -39.63 -10.96
N GLN A 58 1.35 -40.67 -10.94
CA GLN A 58 0.95 -42.02 -10.55
C GLN A 58 0.24 -42.07 -9.19
N ALA A 59 0.63 -41.25 -8.22
CA ALA A 59 0.01 -41.26 -6.90
C ALA A 59 -1.42 -40.70 -6.93
N VAL A 60 -1.70 -39.76 -7.83
CA VAL A 60 -3.05 -39.23 -8.08
C VAL A 60 -3.86 -40.25 -8.87
N HIS A 61 -3.29 -40.86 -9.91
CA HIS A 61 -3.92 -41.93 -10.67
C HIS A 61 -4.36 -43.10 -9.78
N ASP A 62 -3.48 -43.61 -8.92
CA ASP A 62 -3.75 -44.74 -8.03
C ASP A 62 -4.85 -44.42 -7.00
N MET A 63 -4.85 -43.19 -6.46
CA MET A 63 -5.94 -42.68 -5.61
C MET A 63 -7.27 -42.60 -6.36
N HIS A 64 -7.28 -42.14 -7.61
CA HIS A 64 -8.48 -42.04 -8.42
C HIS A 64 -9.03 -43.42 -8.84
N ALA A 65 -8.14 -44.38 -9.09
CA ALA A 65 -8.49 -45.76 -9.42
C ALA A 65 -9.00 -46.56 -8.20
N ALA A 66 -8.46 -46.31 -7.01
CA ALA A 66 -8.84 -47.02 -5.79
C ALA A 66 -10.20 -46.59 -5.20
N ALA A 67 -10.70 -45.41 -5.54
CA ALA A 67 -11.86 -44.81 -4.89
C ALA A 67 -13.22 -45.18 -5.53
N GLU A 68 -14.22 -45.39 -4.66
CA GLU A 68 -15.53 -45.99 -4.94
C GLU A 68 -16.25 -45.34 -6.13
N ILE A 69 -16.84 -46.21 -6.96
CA ILE A 69 -17.61 -45.84 -8.15
C ILE A 69 -19.09 -45.89 -7.76
N PHE A 70 -19.67 -44.73 -7.49
CA PHE A 70 -21.10 -44.59 -7.25
C PHE A 70 -21.93 -44.83 -8.53
N ASN A 71 -23.22 -45.13 -8.35
CA ASN A 71 -24.14 -45.36 -9.47
C ASN A 71 -24.16 -44.14 -10.43
N PRO A 72 -23.91 -44.33 -11.74
CA PRO A 72 -23.93 -43.25 -12.73
C PRO A 72 -25.22 -42.42 -12.75
N GLU A 73 -26.38 -43.02 -12.47
CA GLU A 73 -27.67 -42.30 -12.41
C GLU A 73 -27.70 -41.32 -11.24
N THR A 74 -27.24 -41.75 -10.07
CA THR A 74 -27.10 -40.91 -8.88
C THR A 74 -26.14 -39.76 -9.13
N GLU A 75 -24.95 -40.04 -9.68
CA GLU A 75 -23.96 -39.00 -10.00
C GLU A 75 -24.47 -38.02 -11.07
N GLN A 76 -25.31 -38.46 -12.02
CA GLN A 76 -25.93 -37.58 -13.00
C GLN A 76 -26.91 -36.58 -12.37
N VAL A 77 -27.64 -36.97 -11.31
CA VAL A 77 -28.47 -36.04 -10.52
C VAL A 77 -27.58 -35.08 -9.72
N TYR A 78 -26.52 -35.59 -9.08
CA TYR A 78 -25.60 -34.75 -8.31
C TYR A 78 -24.86 -33.71 -9.14
N LYS A 79 -24.61 -33.92 -10.45
CA LYS A 79 -24.05 -32.86 -11.32
C LYS A 79 -24.89 -31.57 -11.31
N TYR A 80 -26.21 -31.69 -11.38
CA TYR A 80 -27.10 -30.52 -11.33
C TYR A 80 -27.10 -29.88 -9.95
N LEU A 81 -27.13 -30.69 -8.89
CA LEU A 81 -27.04 -30.21 -7.51
C LEU A 81 -25.70 -29.50 -7.23
N GLN A 82 -24.60 -30.02 -7.78
CA GLN A 82 -23.27 -29.43 -7.64
C GLN A 82 -23.19 -28.03 -8.27
N VAL A 83 -23.87 -27.78 -9.39
CA VAL A 83 -23.93 -26.42 -9.95
C VAL A 83 -24.57 -25.43 -8.96
N PHE A 84 -25.59 -25.86 -8.19
CA PHE A 84 -26.19 -25.02 -7.16
C PHE A 84 -25.28 -24.81 -5.94
N SER A 85 -24.58 -25.86 -5.46
CA SER A 85 -23.62 -25.71 -4.35
C SER A 85 -22.39 -24.89 -4.75
N ALA A 86 -21.90 -25.02 -5.97
CA ALA A 86 -20.81 -24.21 -6.52
C ALA A 86 -21.20 -22.73 -6.59
N CYS A 87 -22.43 -22.41 -7.00
CA CYS A 87 -22.98 -21.05 -6.92
C CYS A 87 -23.05 -20.53 -5.47
N ALA A 88 -23.47 -21.36 -4.52
CA ALA A 88 -23.53 -20.99 -3.10
C ALA A 88 -22.13 -20.73 -2.50
N VAL A 89 -21.15 -21.60 -2.77
CA VAL A 89 -19.74 -21.39 -2.40
C VAL A 89 -19.20 -20.13 -3.06
N SER A 90 -19.46 -19.91 -4.35
CA SER A 90 -18.98 -18.72 -5.07
C SER A 90 -19.52 -17.43 -4.44
N PHE A 91 -20.80 -17.41 -4.05
CA PHE A 91 -21.39 -16.28 -3.33
C PHE A 91 -20.76 -16.08 -1.95
N ALA A 92 -20.65 -17.13 -1.12
CA ALA A 92 -20.06 -17.07 0.21
C ALA A 92 -18.57 -16.64 0.17
N HIS A 93 -17.82 -17.17 -0.79
CA HIS A 93 -16.43 -16.83 -1.07
C HIS A 93 -16.29 -15.37 -1.52
N GLY A 94 -17.19 -14.87 -2.35
CA GLY A 94 -17.23 -13.45 -2.74
C GLY A 94 -17.51 -12.53 -1.56
N ALA A 95 -18.47 -12.90 -0.69
CA ALA A 95 -18.83 -12.13 0.50
C ALA A 95 -17.68 -12.01 1.52
N ASN A 96 -16.96 -13.10 1.79
CA ASN A 96 -15.82 -13.11 2.70
C ASN A 96 -14.57 -12.42 2.07
N ASP A 97 -14.20 -12.79 0.84
CA ASP A 97 -12.87 -12.46 0.31
C ASP A 97 -12.77 -11.07 -0.34
N VAL A 98 -13.90 -10.43 -0.68
CA VAL A 98 -13.92 -9.01 -1.10
C VAL A 98 -13.26 -8.12 -0.03
N ALA A 99 -13.53 -8.38 1.26
CA ALA A 99 -13.00 -7.58 2.36
C ALA A 99 -11.46 -7.55 2.41
N ASN A 100 -10.79 -8.63 1.99
CA ASN A 100 -9.34 -8.76 2.04
C ASN A 100 -8.62 -7.73 1.13
N ALA A 101 -9.18 -7.43 -0.04
CA ALA A 101 -8.64 -6.45 -0.98
C ALA A 101 -9.27 -5.05 -0.79
N VAL A 102 -10.59 -5.01 -0.55
CA VAL A 102 -11.36 -3.77 -0.48
C VAL A 102 -11.18 -3.03 0.85
N GLY A 103 -11.02 -3.75 1.97
CA GLY A 103 -10.84 -3.16 3.30
C GLY A 103 -9.67 -2.17 3.39
N PRO A 104 -8.43 -2.59 3.05
CA PRO A 104 -7.27 -1.69 3.06
C PRO A 104 -7.43 -0.49 2.11
N PHE A 105 -7.97 -0.72 0.91
CA PHE A 105 -8.21 0.36 -0.07
C PHE A 105 -9.27 1.36 0.43
N SER A 106 -10.35 0.86 1.05
CA SER A 106 -11.40 1.69 1.66
C SER A 106 -10.83 2.59 2.76
N GLY A 107 -9.95 2.04 3.61
CA GLY A 107 -9.24 2.81 4.63
C GLY A 107 -8.39 3.95 4.02
N ILE A 108 -7.61 3.66 2.99
CA ILE A 108 -6.82 4.67 2.25
C ILE A 108 -7.73 5.75 1.67
N TRP A 109 -8.83 5.37 1.01
CA TRP A 109 -9.78 6.30 0.42
C TRP A 109 -10.46 7.19 1.46
N TYR A 110 -10.86 6.62 2.60
CA TYR A 110 -11.49 7.34 3.70
C TYR A 110 -10.53 8.36 4.32
N VAL A 111 -9.30 7.95 4.65
CA VAL A 111 -8.26 8.85 5.18
C VAL A 111 -7.96 9.98 4.19
N TYR A 112 -7.83 9.67 2.90
CA TYR A 112 -7.62 10.68 1.85
C TYR A 112 -8.77 11.70 1.73
N ARG A 113 -10.02 11.28 1.97
CA ARG A 113 -11.21 12.13 1.85
C ARG A 113 -11.55 12.90 3.13
N LYS A 114 -11.26 12.35 4.30
CA LYS A 114 -11.75 12.84 5.60
C LYS A 114 -10.65 13.29 6.55
N TRP A 115 -9.38 12.97 6.28
CA TRP A 115 -8.23 13.24 7.16
C TRP A 115 -8.40 12.73 8.60
N ALA A 116 -9.24 11.72 8.77
CA ALA A 116 -9.58 11.10 10.04
C ALA A 116 -9.72 9.59 9.86
N ILE A 117 -9.50 8.84 10.95
CA ILE A 117 -9.76 7.41 11.02
C ILE A 117 -11.01 7.23 11.88
N SER A 118 -12.09 6.73 11.28
CA SER A 118 -13.30 6.34 11.98
C SER A 118 -13.30 4.83 12.19
N SER A 119 -13.81 4.37 13.33
CA SER A 119 -14.11 2.94 13.56
C SER A 119 -15.27 2.46 12.69
N GLU A 120 -16.18 3.35 12.33
CA GLU A 120 -17.27 3.13 11.38
C GLU A 120 -16.92 3.85 10.07
N ALA A 121 -16.46 3.09 9.08
CA ALA A 121 -16.09 3.58 7.77
C ALA A 121 -16.84 2.82 6.68
N ASP A 122 -18.00 3.36 6.27
CA ASP A 122 -18.78 2.82 5.15
C ASP A 122 -17.92 2.71 3.89
N CYS A 123 -17.83 1.50 3.34
CA CYS A 123 -17.09 1.26 2.11
C CYS A 123 -17.95 1.63 0.88
N PRO A 124 -17.49 2.53 -0.01
CA PRO A 124 -18.29 2.93 -1.17
C PRO A 124 -18.53 1.75 -2.13
N ILE A 125 -19.78 1.61 -2.60
CA ILE A 125 -20.24 0.51 -3.46
C ILE A 125 -19.33 0.28 -4.69
N TRP A 126 -18.79 1.35 -5.30
CA TRP A 126 -17.89 1.25 -6.44
C TRP A 126 -16.56 0.55 -6.11
N VAL A 127 -16.10 0.61 -4.86
CA VAL A 127 -14.90 -0.11 -4.40
C VAL A 127 -15.20 -1.60 -4.27
N LEU A 128 -16.36 -1.96 -3.73
CA LEU A 128 -16.81 -3.36 -3.68
C LEU A 128 -16.95 -3.93 -5.10
N ALA A 129 -17.55 -3.17 -6.03
CA ALA A 129 -17.68 -3.56 -7.43
C ALA A 129 -16.32 -3.77 -8.12
N MET A 130 -15.33 -2.90 -7.84
CA MET A 130 -13.95 -3.04 -8.30
C MET A 130 -13.27 -4.30 -7.72
N GLY A 131 -13.47 -4.58 -6.43
CA GLY A 131 -12.98 -5.80 -5.79
C GLY A 131 -13.57 -7.07 -6.41
N GLY A 132 -14.90 -7.11 -6.57
CA GLY A 132 -15.59 -8.23 -7.22
C GLY A 132 -15.15 -8.46 -8.67
N ALA A 133 -15.00 -7.39 -9.46
CA ALA A 133 -14.45 -7.48 -10.81
C ALA A 133 -13.01 -8.04 -10.83
N GLY A 134 -12.18 -7.64 -9.86
CA GLY A 134 -10.83 -8.19 -9.68
C GLY A 134 -10.82 -9.69 -9.41
N ILE A 135 -11.71 -10.18 -8.54
CA ILE A 135 -11.88 -11.61 -8.25
C ILE A 135 -12.26 -12.39 -9.52
N VAL A 136 -13.26 -11.91 -10.29
CA VAL A 136 -13.69 -12.56 -11.54
C VAL A 136 -12.55 -12.64 -12.56
N VAL A 137 -11.78 -11.57 -12.74
CA VAL A 137 -10.62 -11.56 -13.66
C VAL A 137 -9.51 -12.50 -13.18
N GLY A 138 -9.21 -12.52 -11.88
CA GLY A 138 -8.20 -13.41 -11.30
C GLY A 138 -8.55 -14.89 -11.46
N LEU A 139 -9.81 -15.26 -11.20
CA LEU A 139 -10.31 -16.63 -11.38
C LEU A 139 -10.28 -17.05 -12.86
N ALA A 140 -10.78 -16.22 -13.78
CA ALA A 140 -10.80 -16.54 -15.21
C ALA A 140 -9.39 -16.72 -15.81
N THR A 141 -8.41 -15.94 -15.36
CA THR A 141 -7.04 -15.96 -15.89
C THR A 141 -6.13 -17.01 -15.26
N TYR A 142 -6.22 -17.25 -13.95
CA TYR A 142 -5.23 -18.07 -13.21
C TYR A 142 -5.84 -19.16 -12.31
N GLY A 143 -7.16 -19.16 -12.12
CA GLY A 143 -7.87 -20.10 -11.24
C GLY A 143 -7.68 -21.58 -11.59
N TYR A 144 -7.35 -21.90 -12.85
CA TYR A 144 -7.10 -23.28 -13.29
C TYR A 144 -6.02 -24.01 -12.47
N ASN A 145 -5.03 -23.29 -11.92
CA ASN A 145 -3.96 -23.91 -11.12
C ASN A 145 -4.50 -24.45 -9.80
N ILE A 146 -5.38 -23.69 -9.12
CA ILE A 146 -5.96 -24.14 -7.86
C ILE A 146 -7.05 -25.18 -8.09
N MET A 147 -7.81 -25.09 -9.20
CA MET A 147 -8.79 -26.11 -9.60
C MET A 147 -8.13 -27.47 -9.88
N ALA A 148 -6.97 -27.50 -10.56
CA ALA A 148 -6.20 -28.74 -10.74
C ALA A 148 -5.61 -29.28 -9.43
N THR A 149 -5.21 -28.39 -8.50
CA THR A 149 -4.59 -28.80 -7.24
C THR A 149 -5.61 -29.39 -6.26
N LEU A 150 -6.74 -28.71 -6.05
CA LEU A 150 -7.78 -29.12 -5.10
C LEU A 150 -8.74 -30.15 -5.72
N GLY A 151 -9.42 -29.78 -6.81
CA GLY A 151 -10.47 -30.60 -7.44
C GLY A 151 -9.99 -31.90 -8.12
N VAL A 152 -8.68 -32.09 -8.26
CA VAL A 152 -8.09 -33.29 -8.90
C VAL A 152 -6.94 -33.87 -8.07
N GLY A 153 -5.99 -33.04 -7.65
CA GLY A 153 -4.74 -33.50 -7.00
C GLY A 153 -4.87 -33.91 -5.53
N LEU A 154 -5.82 -33.36 -4.77
CA LEU A 154 -5.93 -33.58 -3.32
C LEU A 154 -6.72 -34.84 -2.96
N ALA A 155 -7.89 -35.02 -3.57
CA ALA A 155 -8.75 -36.20 -3.42
C ALA A 155 -9.61 -36.38 -4.69
N LYS A 156 -10.19 -37.57 -4.90
CA LYS A 156 -11.07 -37.83 -6.05
C LYS A 156 -12.41 -37.12 -5.84
N MET A 157 -12.67 -36.06 -6.60
CA MET A 157 -13.96 -35.37 -6.61
C MET A 157 -14.86 -35.91 -7.72
N THR A 158 -15.87 -36.71 -7.34
CA THR A 158 -17.06 -36.95 -8.17
C THR A 158 -18.16 -35.94 -7.81
N PRO A 159 -19.19 -35.73 -8.65
CA PRO A 159 -20.22 -34.72 -8.41
C PRO A 159 -20.90 -34.81 -7.03
N SER A 160 -21.18 -36.02 -6.53
CA SER A 160 -21.71 -36.24 -5.18
C SER A 160 -20.73 -35.80 -4.07
N ARG A 161 -19.45 -36.13 -4.22
CA ARG A 161 -18.36 -35.74 -3.32
C ARG A 161 -18.14 -34.22 -3.31
N GLY A 162 -18.12 -33.62 -4.49
CA GLY A 162 -17.99 -32.17 -4.69
C GLY A 162 -19.14 -31.39 -4.08
N TYR A 163 -20.39 -31.80 -4.34
CA TYR A 163 -21.58 -31.19 -3.74
C TYR A 163 -21.53 -31.18 -2.20
N CYS A 164 -21.13 -32.29 -1.58
CA CYS A 164 -20.97 -32.37 -0.12
C CYS A 164 -19.86 -31.43 0.41
N ALA A 165 -18.70 -31.40 -0.25
CA ALA A 165 -17.59 -30.54 0.14
C ALA A 165 -17.91 -29.05 -0.02
N GLU A 166 -18.59 -28.70 -1.12
CA GLU A 166 -19.06 -27.35 -1.43
C GLU A 166 -20.12 -26.89 -0.43
N LEU A 167 -21.14 -27.69 -0.13
CA LEU A 167 -22.17 -27.31 0.85
C LEU A 167 -21.59 -27.10 2.26
N ALA A 168 -20.70 -27.99 2.72
CA ALA A 168 -20.04 -27.84 4.01
C ALA A 168 -19.24 -26.52 4.07
N THR A 169 -18.48 -26.23 3.01
CA THR A 169 -17.72 -24.99 2.86
C THR A 169 -18.63 -23.76 2.84
N SER A 170 -19.66 -23.77 2.01
CA SER A 170 -20.60 -22.66 1.87
C SER A 170 -21.29 -22.35 3.19
N PHE A 171 -21.67 -23.38 3.96
CA PHE A 171 -22.28 -23.22 5.28
C PHE A 171 -21.30 -22.57 6.27
N THR A 172 -20.08 -23.12 6.41
CA THR A 172 -19.07 -22.58 7.33
C THR A 172 -18.67 -21.14 6.99
N VAL A 173 -18.43 -20.84 5.70
CA VAL A 173 -18.06 -19.49 5.24
C VAL A 173 -19.21 -18.49 5.43
N SER A 174 -20.44 -18.87 5.09
CA SER A 174 -21.61 -17.99 5.28
C SER A 174 -21.84 -17.68 6.76
N LEU A 175 -21.71 -18.69 7.63
CA LEU A 175 -21.88 -18.50 9.07
C LEU A 175 -20.82 -17.54 9.65
N ALA A 176 -19.55 -17.70 9.27
CA ALA A 176 -18.48 -16.80 9.71
C ALA A 176 -18.67 -15.36 9.17
N SER A 177 -19.10 -15.24 7.90
CA SER A 177 -19.39 -13.94 7.27
C SER A 177 -20.52 -13.19 7.97
N VAL A 178 -21.58 -13.89 8.43
CA VAL A 178 -22.67 -13.29 9.23
C VAL A 178 -22.18 -12.72 10.57
N TYR A 179 -21.18 -13.35 11.19
CA TYR A 179 -20.53 -12.83 12.40
C TYR A 179 -19.38 -11.85 12.12
N GLY A 180 -19.13 -11.48 10.85
CA GLY A 180 -18.03 -10.58 10.46
C GLY A 180 -16.64 -11.15 10.74
N LEU A 181 -16.50 -12.48 10.89
CA LEU A 181 -15.24 -13.14 11.18
C LEU A 181 -14.47 -13.41 9.88
N PRO A 182 -13.28 -12.82 9.66
CA PRO A 182 -12.48 -13.12 8.48
C PRO A 182 -11.88 -14.52 8.61
N ILE A 183 -12.31 -15.43 7.72
CA ILE A 183 -11.78 -16.81 7.68
C ILE A 183 -11.13 -17.13 6.34
N SER A 184 -10.41 -18.25 6.26
CA SER A 184 -9.82 -18.74 5.02
C SER A 184 -10.77 -19.71 4.29
N THR A 185 -11.41 -19.21 3.23
CA THR A 185 -12.23 -20.00 2.28
C THR A 185 -11.47 -21.24 1.76
N THR A 186 -10.18 -21.08 1.45
CA THR A 186 -9.30 -22.17 0.99
C THR A 186 -9.13 -23.26 2.04
N GLN A 187 -8.99 -22.90 3.32
CA GLN A 187 -8.88 -23.88 4.40
C GLN A 187 -10.21 -24.59 4.66
N CYS A 188 -11.34 -23.91 4.52
CA CYS A 188 -12.67 -24.54 4.62
C CYS A 188 -12.87 -25.61 3.54
N ILE A 189 -12.62 -25.29 2.26
CA ILE A 189 -12.78 -26.27 1.18
C ILE A 189 -11.77 -27.41 1.27
N THR A 190 -10.50 -27.12 1.57
CA THR A 190 -9.46 -28.15 1.80
C THR A 190 -9.87 -29.09 2.95
N GLY A 191 -10.42 -28.55 4.05
CA GLY A 191 -10.92 -29.35 5.17
C GLY A 191 -12.11 -30.22 4.80
N ALA A 192 -13.04 -29.72 3.99
CA ALA A 192 -14.20 -30.45 3.50
C ALA A 192 -13.80 -31.57 2.51
N GLU A 193 -12.91 -31.28 1.55
CA GLU A 193 -12.34 -32.25 0.60
C GLU A 193 -11.59 -33.39 1.33
N ILE A 194 -10.79 -33.05 2.35
CA ILE A 194 -10.13 -34.05 3.22
C ILE A 194 -11.17 -34.86 3.99
N GLY A 195 -12.21 -34.23 4.53
CA GLY A 195 -13.31 -34.94 5.19
C GLY A 195 -13.95 -36.00 4.30
N VAL A 196 -14.24 -35.66 3.04
CA VAL A 196 -14.78 -36.59 2.04
C VAL A 196 -13.76 -37.68 1.68
N GLY A 197 -12.49 -37.33 1.48
CA GLY A 197 -11.42 -38.31 1.20
C GLY A 197 -11.12 -39.26 2.37
N LEU A 198 -11.35 -38.84 3.62
CA LEU A 198 -11.20 -39.70 4.80
C LEU A 198 -12.35 -40.70 4.96
N VAL A 199 -13.57 -40.35 4.52
CA VAL A 199 -14.71 -41.28 4.45
C VAL A 199 -14.46 -42.36 3.38
N GLU A 200 -13.82 -41.99 2.28
CA GLU A 200 -13.38 -42.93 1.23
C GLU A 200 -12.33 -43.93 1.74
N SER A 201 -11.20 -43.43 2.22
CA SER A 201 -10.13 -44.27 2.75
C SER A 201 -9.13 -43.45 3.55
N LEU A 202 -8.95 -43.81 4.82
CA LEU A 202 -7.97 -43.19 5.72
C LEU A 202 -6.52 -43.21 5.17
N ARG A 203 -6.18 -44.16 4.30
CA ARG A 203 -4.80 -44.31 3.77
C ARG A 203 -4.62 -43.81 2.34
N SER A 204 -5.64 -43.93 1.50
CA SER A 204 -5.53 -43.71 0.04
C SER A 204 -6.53 -42.70 -0.53
N GLY A 205 -7.49 -42.20 0.25
CA GLY A 205 -8.48 -41.24 -0.24
C GLY A 205 -8.02 -39.78 -0.26
N VAL A 206 -6.83 -39.48 0.28
CA VAL A 206 -6.24 -38.13 0.33
C VAL A 206 -4.75 -38.16 -0.02
N ASN A 207 -4.31 -37.22 -0.85
CA ASN A 207 -2.90 -36.97 -1.16
C ASN A 207 -2.21 -36.19 -0.02
N TYR A 208 -1.84 -36.91 1.04
CA TYR A 208 -1.16 -36.32 2.21
C TYR A 208 0.14 -35.56 1.89
N LYS A 209 0.85 -35.95 0.82
CA LYS A 209 2.08 -35.26 0.38
C LYS A 209 1.76 -33.88 -0.19
N LEU A 210 0.66 -33.74 -0.93
CA LEU A 210 0.17 -32.46 -1.40
C LEU A 210 -0.37 -31.60 -0.25
N PHE A 211 -1.16 -32.18 0.65
CA PHE A 211 -1.68 -31.48 1.83
C PHE A 211 -0.56 -30.93 2.74
N GLY A 212 0.50 -31.72 2.99
CA GLY A 212 1.66 -31.27 3.76
C GLY A 212 2.38 -30.08 3.12
N LYS A 213 2.54 -30.09 1.78
CA LYS A 213 3.06 -28.92 1.03
C LYS A 213 2.14 -27.71 1.18
N GLN A 214 0.83 -27.91 1.17
CA GLN A 214 -0.16 -26.83 1.27
C GLN A 214 -0.13 -26.15 2.65
N ILE A 215 0.02 -26.91 3.74
CA ILE A 215 0.21 -26.36 5.09
C ILE A 215 1.51 -25.53 5.17
N LEU A 216 2.62 -26.07 4.66
CA LEU A 216 3.90 -25.35 4.63
C LEU A 216 3.80 -24.06 3.81
N ALA A 217 3.10 -24.09 2.68
CA ALA A 217 2.85 -22.91 1.86
C ALA A 217 2.02 -21.85 2.59
N TRP A 218 0.98 -22.23 3.34
CA TRP A 218 0.20 -21.29 4.16
C TRP A 218 1.07 -20.58 5.22
N ILE A 219 1.86 -21.33 5.98
CA ILE A 219 2.76 -20.78 7.00
C ILE A 219 3.79 -19.83 6.36
N PHE A 220 4.42 -20.26 5.27
CA PHE A 220 5.41 -19.45 4.55
C PHE A 220 4.82 -18.17 3.96
N THR A 221 3.58 -18.23 3.45
CA THR A 221 2.87 -17.07 2.89
C THR A 221 2.66 -15.98 3.94
N LEU A 222 2.27 -16.33 5.17
CA LEU A 222 2.12 -15.36 6.27
C LEU A 222 3.44 -14.66 6.60
N ILE A 223 4.54 -15.43 6.67
CA ILE A 223 5.89 -14.90 6.95
C ILE A 223 6.30 -13.92 5.86
N VAL A 224 6.24 -14.33 4.58
CA VAL A 224 6.66 -13.50 3.44
C VAL A 224 5.79 -12.25 3.32
N ALA A 225 4.47 -12.37 3.43
CA ALA A 225 3.56 -11.22 3.35
C ALA A 225 3.80 -10.21 4.49
N GLY A 226 4.00 -10.69 5.72
CA GLY A 226 4.32 -9.85 6.88
C GLY A 226 5.62 -9.08 6.71
N PHE A 227 6.73 -9.77 6.38
CA PHE A 227 8.02 -9.13 6.16
C PHE A 227 8.03 -8.18 4.95
N LEU A 228 7.39 -8.55 3.85
CA LEU A 228 7.33 -7.70 2.65
C LEU A 228 6.49 -6.44 2.90
N SER A 229 5.35 -6.57 3.59
CA SER A 229 4.53 -5.43 4.01
C SER A 229 5.31 -4.48 4.91
N ALA A 230 6.01 -5.01 5.93
CA ALA A 230 6.86 -4.22 6.82
C ALA A 230 8.01 -3.52 6.07
N ALA A 231 8.65 -4.20 5.12
CA ALA A 231 9.73 -3.63 4.31
C ALA A 231 9.26 -2.49 3.39
N ILE A 232 8.11 -2.68 2.71
CA ILE A 232 7.51 -1.64 1.85
C ILE A 232 7.04 -0.45 2.70
N PHE A 233 6.41 -0.71 3.85
CA PHE A 233 5.98 0.35 4.77
C PHE A 233 7.18 1.14 5.31
N ALA A 234 8.24 0.47 5.75
CA ALA A 234 9.47 1.14 6.20
C ALA A 234 10.11 1.97 5.08
N ALA A 235 10.19 1.42 3.86
CA ALA A 235 10.70 2.17 2.70
C ALA A 235 9.88 3.43 2.41
N GLY A 236 8.55 3.39 2.57
CA GLY A 236 7.68 4.57 2.39
C GLY A 236 7.74 5.56 3.56
N ALA A 237 7.69 5.08 4.80
CA ALA A 237 7.65 5.89 6.02
C ALA A 237 8.97 6.63 6.30
N TYR A 238 10.11 6.02 5.94
CA TYR A 238 11.43 6.61 6.08
C TYR A 238 11.99 7.22 4.78
N ALA A 239 11.19 7.29 3.70
CA ALA A 239 11.58 7.98 2.48
C ALA A 239 11.67 9.51 2.69
N PRO A 240 12.70 10.19 2.17
CA PRO A 240 12.79 11.65 2.23
C PRO A 240 11.67 12.30 1.41
N SER A 241 10.80 13.08 2.07
CA SER A 241 9.62 13.69 1.42
C SER A 241 9.84 15.15 1.00
N ILE A 242 9.32 15.49 -0.19
CA ILE A 242 9.44 16.85 -0.78
C ILE A 242 8.66 17.89 0.03
N THR A 243 7.56 17.49 0.68
CA THR A 243 6.75 18.33 1.58
C THR A 243 7.57 18.77 2.79
N MET A 244 8.22 17.83 3.49
CA MET A 244 9.12 18.13 4.60
C MET A 244 10.25 19.08 4.16
N ALA A 245 10.86 18.84 2.98
CA ALA A 245 11.90 19.71 2.42
C ALA A 245 11.41 21.11 1.97
N LYS A 246 10.09 21.33 1.86
CA LYS A 246 9.47 22.64 1.58
C LYS A 246 9.16 23.38 2.89
N GLU A 247 8.62 22.69 3.89
CA GLU A 247 8.37 23.26 5.22
C GLU A 247 9.68 23.64 5.92
N ILE A 248 10.70 22.77 5.86
CA ILE A 248 12.06 23.06 6.33
C ILE A 248 12.59 24.37 5.74
N ARG A 249 12.41 24.62 4.43
CA ARG A 249 12.82 25.87 3.77
C ARG A 249 12.05 27.10 4.26
N ILE A 250 10.78 26.95 4.65
CA ILE A 250 9.99 28.05 5.23
C ILE A 250 10.53 28.37 6.63
N TYR A 251 10.76 27.37 7.49
CA TYR A 251 11.35 27.58 8.81
C TYR A 251 12.77 28.15 8.74
N GLU A 252 13.61 27.64 7.84
CA GLU A 252 14.94 28.19 7.53
C GLU A 252 14.86 29.67 7.19
N SER A 253 13.99 30.07 6.25
CA SER A 253 13.88 31.45 5.81
C SER A 253 13.43 32.39 6.94
N ARG A 254 12.48 31.96 7.78
CA ARG A 254 11.98 32.73 8.92
C ARG A 254 13.06 32.90 10.00
N LEU A 255 13.75 31.82 10.37
CA LEU A 255 14.79 31.87 11.39
C LEU A 255 16.02 32.64 10.92
N ARG A 256 16.49 32.45 9.67
CA ARG A 256 17.54 33.27 9.07
C ARG A 256 17.18 34.76 9.10
N THR A 257 15.95 35.12 8.70
CA THR A 257 15.48 36.51 8.68
C THR A 257 15.44 37.12 10.09
N LEU A 258 14.93 36.36 11.07
CA LEU A 258 14.86 36.79 12.47
C LEU A 258 16.28 37.02 13.04
N THR A 259 17.18 36.04 12.92
CA THR A 259 18.58 36.16 13.37
C THR A 259 19.30 37.31 12.68
N GLN A 260 19.08 37.53 11.38
CA GLN A 260 19.65 38.66 10.64
C GLN A 260 19.06 40.02 11.04
N SER A 261 17.80 40.09 11.48
CA SER A 261 17.26 41.33 12.08
C SER A 261 17.94 41.58 13.42
N MET A 262 17.91 40.59 14.32
CA MET A 262 18.53 40.69 15.65
C MET A 262 20.01 41.09 15.57
N TYR A 263 20.78 40.52 14.64
CA TYR A 263 22.17 40.94 14.41
C TYR A 263 22.28 42.39 13.93
N ARG A 264 21.43 42.84 12.99
CA ARG A 264 21.42 44.24 12.53
C ARG A 264 21.04 45.20 13.65
N ASP A 265 20.05 44.84 14.47
CA ASP A 265 19.57 45.68 15.57
C ASP A 265 20.61 45.76 16.71
N LEU A 266 21.24 44.64 17.08
CA LEU A 266 22.37 44.60 18.01
C LEU A 266 23.58 45.38 17.49
N ASN A 267 23.98 45.18 16.24
CA ASN A 267 25.12 45.89 15.65
C ASN A 267 24.85 47.39 15.53
N ARG A 268 23.64 47.81 15.12
CA ARG A 268 23.22 49.22 15.12
C ARG A 268 23.30 49.84 16.51
N SER A 269 22.89 49.08 17.54
CA SER A 269 22.96 49.52 18.94
C SER A 269 24.41 49.64 19.42
N ASN A 270 25.27 48.66 19.10
CA ASN A 270 26.69 48.68 19.42
C ASN A 270 27.46 49.81 18.70
N ILE A 271 27.18 50.06 17.41
CA ILE A 271 27.76 51.18 16.64
C ILE A 271 27.34 52.52 17.25
N TRP A 272 26.05 52.68 17.60
CA TRP A 272 25.55 53.89 18.26
C TRP A 272 26.18 54.09 19.64
N LEU A 273 26.39 53.02 20.41
CA LEU A 273 27.12 53.09 21.68
C LEU A 273 28.59 53.46 21.47
N GLN A 274 29.31 52.87 20.51
CA GLN A 274 30.71 53.21 20.21
C GLN A 274 30.88 54.66 19.75
N GLY A 275 29.96 55.19 18.94
CA GLY A 275 29.98 56.60 18.53
C GLY A 275 29.74 57.58 19.68
N ASN A 276 29.07 57.14 20.74
CA ASN A 276 28.77 57.92 21.95
C ASN A 276 29.79 57.73 23.08
N PHE A 277 30.51 56.60 23.08
CA PHE A 277 31.52 56.19 24.03
C PHE A 277 32.79 55.80 23.27
N SER A 278 33.58 56.78 22.85
CA SER A 278 34.91 56.49 22.28
C SER A 278 35.77 55.79 23.33
N ASP A 279 36.27 54.60 22.98
CA ASP A 279 37.71 54.27 23.00
C ASP A 279 38.02 52.77 22.78
N LYS A 280 37.02 51.87 22.76
CA LYS A 280 37.21 50.44 22.41
C LYS A 280 36.03 49.83 21.62
N PRO A 281 36.28 48.84 20.74
CA PRO A 281 35.20 48.05 20.13
C PRO A 281 34.43 47.30 21.22
N PHE A 282 33.10 47.44 21.21
CA PHE A 282 32.26 47.22 22.40
C PHE A 282 32.26 45.77 22.91
N ASP A 283 32.13 44.76 22.03
CA ASP A 283 32.30 43.35 22.41
C ASP A 283 32.65 42.41 21.22
N VAL A 284 33.94 42.10 21.06
CA VAL A 284 34.45 41.14 20.04
C VAL A 284 34.05 39.69 20.36
N PHE A 285 33.77 39.35 21.62
CA PHE A 285 33.34 38.03 22.02
C PHE A 285 31.87 37.78 21.64
N LEU A 286 31.01 38.79 21.79
CA LEU A 286 29.63 38.77 21.30
C LEU A 286 29.56 38.53 19.79
N ASP A 287 30.29 39.30 18.99
CA ASP A 287 30.33 39.14 17.53
C ASP A 287 30.77 37.72 17.14
N ARG A 288 31.80 37.18 17.79
CA ARG A 288 32.25 35.79 17.57
C ARG A 288 31.17 34.77 17.91
N LYS A 289 30.43 34.99 19.00
CA LYS A 289 29.35 34.10 19.45
C LYS A 289 28.16 34.13 18.50
N ILE A 290 27.74 35.32 18.02
CA ILE A 290 26.66 35.47 17.03
C ILE A 290 27.00 34.76 15.72
N ASN A 291 28.21 34.99 15.20
CA ASN A 291 28.68 34.32 13.98
C ASN A 291 28.73 32.79 14.13
N SER A 292 29.11 32.28 15.31
CA SER A 292 29.09 30.84 15.61
C SER A 292 27.66 30.28 15.59
N SER A 293 26.72 30.90 16.30
CA SER A 293 25.31 30.47 16.34
C SER A 293 24.61 30.56 14.99
N MET A 294 24.90 31.61 14.20
CA MET A 294 24.40 31.76 12.84
C MET A 294 24.98 30.69 11.90
N THR A 295 26.23 30.29 12.09
CA THR A 295 26.86 29.18 11.37
C THR A 295 26.25 27.83 11.76
N ALA A 296 25.94 27.62 13.05
CA ALA A 296 25.28 26.41 13.54
C ALA A 296 23.86 26.28 12.95
N LEU A 297 23.03 27.33 13.01
CA LEU A 297 21.73 27.36 12.33
C LEU A 297 21.87 27.07 10.83
N SER A 298 22.79 27.76 10.14
CA SER A 298 22.99 27.56 8.70
C SER A 298 23.48 26.17 8.32
N LYS A 299 24.05 25.40 9.25
CA LYS A 299 24.39 23.97 9.05
C LYS A 299 23.17 23.07 9.29
N MET A 300 22.38 23.32 10.33
CA MET A 300 21.15 22.57 10.64
C MET A 300 20.12 22.66 9.51
N PHE A 301 20.01 23.82 8.88
CA PHE A 301 19.12 24.04 7.72
C PHE A 301 19.76 23.71 6.36
N ASN A 302 20.97 23.12 6.31
CA ASN A 302 21.63 22.80 5.04
C ASN A 302 20.98 21.58 4.36
N ASN A 303 19.96 21.88 3.55
CA ASN A 303 19.10 20.95 2.81
C ASN A 303 19.82 20.01 1.81
N LYS A 304 21.15 20.10 1.67
CA LYS A 304 21.97 19.15 0.88
C LYS A 304 22.51 17.97 1.68
N VAL A 305 22.46 17.99 3.01
CA VAL A 305 23.19 17.03 3.87
C VAL A 305 22.27 16.25 4.81
N ILE A 306 21.16 16.85 5.26
CA ILE A 306 20.30 16.25 6.28
C ILE A 306 18.85 16.24 5.77
N GLY A 307 18.34 15.04 5.48
CA GLY A 307 16.97 14.85 4.94
C GLY A 307 15.84 15.04 5.95
N TYR A 308 16.18 15.32 7.21
CA TYR A 308 15.28 15.68 8.30
C TYR A 308 15.97 16.73 9.19
N ILE A 309 15.20 17.46 9.98
CA ILE A 309 15.75 18.32 11.05
C ILE A 309 15.38 17.70 12.39
N ASP A 310 16.40 17.47 13.21
CA ASP A 310 16.23 17.04 14.60
C ASP A 310 15.53 18.15 15.41
N PRO A 311 14.33 17.89 15.98
CA PRO A 311 13.60 18.87 16.77
C PRO A 311 14.37 19.34 18.01
N ASP A 312 15.12 18.45 18.67
CA ASP A 312 15.87 18.78 19.88
C ASP A 312 17.08 19.66 19.54
N ALA A 313 17.80 19.34 18.45
CA ALA A 313 18.86 20.21 17.94
C ALA A 313 18.33 21.60 17.56
N LEU A 314 17.15 21.68 16.94
CA LEU A 314 16.50 22.94 16.58
C LEU A 314 16.08 23.76 17.81
N VAL A 315 15.41 23.13 18.78
CA VAL A 315 15.00 23.76 20.05
C VAL A 315 16.23 24.27 20.79
N ASN A 316 17.31 23.49 20.84
CA ASN A 316 18.57 23.92 21.46
C ASN A 316 19.22 25.11 20.73
N ALA A 317 19.19 25.16 19.40
CA ALA A 317 19.70 26.30 18.62
C ALA A 317 18.85 27.58 18.78
N ILE A 318 17.53 27.42 18.88
CA ILE A 318 16.60 28.52 19.20
C ILE A 318 16.84 29.02 20.63
N ASN A 319 16.94 28.12 21.61
CA ASN A 319 17.24 28.45 23.00
C ASN A 319 18.59 29.14 23.17
N ALA A 320 19.62 28.72 22.42
CA ALA A 320 20.92 29.39 22.39
C ALA A 320 20.81 30.81 21.80
N SER A 321 20.09 30.98 20.68
CA SER A 321 19.86 32.29 20.04
C SER A 321 19.05 33.23 20.94
N TYR A 322 18.01 32.71 21.60
CA TYR A 322 17.21 33.42 22.58
C TYR A 322 18.02 33.81 23.83
N SER A 323 18.82 32.89 24.38
CA SER A 323 19.68 33.17 25.54
C SER A 323 20.76 34.19 25.20
N MET A 324 21.26 34.21 23.96
CA MET A 324 22.18 35.24 23.51
C MET A 324 21.49 36.60 23.37
N TYR A 325 20.27 36.65 22.84
CA TYR A 325 19.50 37.89 22.87
C TYR A 325 19.27 38.35 24.31
N ARG A 326 18.78 37.48 25.20
CA ARG A 326 18.55 37.81 26.62
C ARG A 326 19.80 38.33 27.34
N ASN A 327 20.97 37.73 27.09
CA ASN A 327 22.19 38.02 27.83
C ASN A 327 23.02 39.18 27.23
N TYR A 328 22.78 39.56 25.97
CA TYR A 328 23.55 40.58 25.25
C TYR A 328 22.70 41.66 24.57
N SER A 329 21.37 41.60 24.66
CA SER A 329 20.49 42.72 24.28
C SER A 329 20.64 43.85 25.28
N LEU A 330 21.41 44.85 24.90
CA LEU A 330 21.38 46.16 25.53
C LEU A 330 20.08 46.85 25.13
N LEU A 331 19.00 46.52 25.83
CA LEU A 331 17.93 47.50 26.02
C LEU A 331 18.60 48.72 26.66
N VAL A 332 18.71 49.82 25.91
CA VAL A 332 19.29 51.07 26.40
C VAL A 332 18.18 51.93 26.99
N THR A 333 18.35 52.40 28.22
CA THR A 333 17.57 53.49 28.81
C THR A 333 18.46 54.39 29.68
N GLY A 334 18.88 55.49 29.07
CA GLY A 334 19.20 56.71 29.81
C GLY A 334 20.67 56.93 30.07
N PHE A 335 21.03 58.20 29.97
CA PHE A 335 22.37 58.74 30.11
C PHE A 335 22.39 59.73 31.26
N ASN A 336 23.42 59.69 32.10
CA ASN A 336 23.61 60.65 33.19
C ASN A 336 24.43 61.85 32.70
N PRO A 337 23.82 63.04 32.53
CA PRO A 337 24.52 64.21 31.99
C PRO A 337 25.57 64.79 32.95
N ARG A 338 25.55 64.46 34.25
CA ARG A 338 26.54 64.93 35.24
C ARG A 338 27.83 64.10 35.25
N SER A 339 27.78 62.84 34.81
CA SER A 339 28.93 61.92 34.77
C SER A 339 29.29 61.40 33.38
N ARG A 340 28.53 61.79 32.34
CA ARG A 340 28.69 61.38 30.94
C ARG A 340 28.72 59.86 30.69
N ASN A 341 27.91 59.08 31.42
CA ASN A 341 27.80 57.61 31.25
C ASN A 341 26.34 57.14 31.06
N TYR A 342 26.16 56.06 30.31
CA TYR A 342 24.86 55.44 30.01
C TYR A 342 24.51 54.29 30.97
N THR A 343 23.21 53.96 31.03
CA THR A 343 22.49 53.08 31.98
C THR A 343 21.23 52.53 31.25
N ALA A 344 20.37 51.60 31.79
CA ALA A 344 19.56 50.78 30.84
C ALA A 344 18.12 50.16 31.01
N ALA A 345 17.36 50.25 32.11
CA ALA A 345 15.95 49.82 32.11
C ALA A 345 15.02 50.54 33.12
N GLY A 346 13.77 50.77 32.70
CA GLY A 346 12.53 50.56 33.47
C GLY A 346 12.14 51.50 34.62
N GLU A 347 13.05 52.30 35.16
CA GLU A 347 12.80 53.15 36.35
C GLU A 347 12.63 54.65 36.00
N PRO A 348 11.66 55.36 36.61
CA PRO A 348 11.54 56.81 36.46
C PRO A 348 12.58 57.54 37.34
N LEU A 349 13.28 58.51 36.75
CA LEU A 349 14.32 59.30 37.42
C LEU A 349 13.77 60.27 38.49
N ALA A 350 13.55 59.78 39.70
CA ALA A 350 13.43 60.63 40.90
C ALA A 350 14.83 61.13 41.34
N GLY A 351 15.49 61.91 40.47
CA GLY A 351 16.81 62.49 40.71
C GLY A 351 18.01 61.58 40.35
N ASN A 352 18.59 61.79 39.17
CA ASN A 352 19.97 61.43 38.80
C ASN A 352 20.48 60.00 39.14
N LYS A 353 20.00 58.97 38.43
CA LYS A 353 20.78 57.92 37.71
C LYS A 353 19.83 56.81 37.23
N ILE A 354 20.05 56.27 36.03
CA ILE A 354 19.29 55.10 35.56
C ILE A 354 20.07 53.81 35.92
N VAL A 355 19.50 52.63 35.75
CA VAL A 355 20.11 51.32 36.08
C VAL A 355 19.84 50.33 34.95
N VAL A 356 20.72 49.36 34.67
CA VAL A 356 20.52 48.30 33.65
C VAL A 356 19.86 47.09 34.32
N SER A 357 18.86 46.46 33.70
CA SER A 357 18.29 45.19 34.20
C SER A 357 17.93 44.23 33.05
N PRO A 358 18.23 42.92 33.14
CA PRO A 358 17.93 41.96 32.08
C PRO A 358 16.43 41.68 31.96
N TYR A 359 16.00 41.40 30.72
CA TYR A 359 14.59 41.21 30.35
C TYR A 359 13.88 40.11 31.16
N ASN A 360 12.70 40.42 31.71
CA ASN A 360 11.85 39.51 32.47
C ASN A 360 10.76 38.88 31.57
N THR A 361 10.52 37.58 31.73
CA THR A 361 9.90 36.71 30.71
C THR A 361 8.37 36.68 30.67
N THR A 362 7.67 37.37 31.57
CA THR A 362 6.23 37.14 31.82
C THR A 362 5.26 37.84 30.86
N LEU A 363 5.75 38.60 29.86
CA LEU A 363 4.94 39.49 29.01
C LEU A 363 4.71 38.99 27.56
N LEU A 364 5.06 37.74 27.25
CA LEU A 364 4.91 37.15 25.90
C LEU A 364 4.20 35.78 25.91
N LEU A 365 3.47 35.45 26.97
CA LEU A 365 2.62 34.25 27.09
C LEU A 365 1.17 34.61 27.49
N SER A 366 0.67 35.73 26.96
CA SER A 366 -0.74 36.14 26.97
C SER A 366 -1.22 36.40 25.55
#